data_AF-A0A401QLH1-F1
#
_entry.id   AF-A0A401QLH1-F1
#
_cell.length_a   1.000
_cell.length_b   1.000
_cell.length_c   1.000
_cell.angle_alpha   90.00
_cell.angle_beta   90.00
_cell.angle_gamma   90.00
#
_symmetry.space_group_name_H-M   'P 1'
#
loop_
_entity.id
_entity.type
_entity.pdbx_description
1 polymer ?
#
loop_
_entity_poly.entity_id
_entity_poly.type
_entity_poly.pdbx_seq_one_letter_code
_entity_poly.pdbx_strand_id
1 'polypeptide(L)'
;MGLHNRPRYWPTPSALTARLRRLVTAYQRTYKQEQQKVEAAEKGDRRRRRCEAAFKLKEIARREKRQKWTSREESDFYRVVSTFGVEFDPQNRLYQWGRFRAIARLERKSDETLTKYFQMFMAMCRRVCGLPLEEGE
;
A
#
# COMPACT_ATOMS: atom_id res chain seq x y z
N MET A 1 29.69 30.89 60.40
CA MET A 1 29.82 29.42 60.39
C MET A 1 28.67 28.82 61.16
N GLY A 2 27.98 27.82 60.61
CA GLY A 2 26.85 27.19 61.30
C GLY A 2 26.26 26.02 60.53
N LEU A 3 27.13 25.13 60.02
CA LEU A 3 26.71 23.80 59.60
C LEU A 3 26.21 23.09 60.85
N HIS A 4 24.90 23.15 61.08
CA HIS A 4 24.25 22.40 62.15
C HIS A 4 24.39 20.91 61.82
N ASN A 5 25.39 20.30 62.43
CA ASN A 5 25.63 18.87 62.43
C ASN A 5 24.49 18.21 63.23
N ARG A 6 23.32 18.01 62.60
CA ARG A 6 22.25 17.21 63.18
C ARG A 6 22.78 15.78 63.32
N PRO A 7 22.73 15.16 64.51
CA PRO A 7 23.11 13.76 64.65
C PRO A 7 22.26 12.95 63.69
N ARG A 8 22.90 12.15 62.82
CA ARG A 8 22.20 11.21 61.95
C ARG A 8 21.63 10.09 62.81
N TYR A 9 20.51 10.36 63.48
CA TYR A 9 19.76 9.35 64.21
C TYR A 9 19.27 8.29 63.23
N TRP A 10 19.63 7.04 63.53
CA TRP A 10 19.12 5.90 62.79
C TRP A 10 17.60 5.81 63.02
N PRO A 11 16.79 5.67 61.96
CA PRO A 11 15.34 5.57 62.09
C PRO A 11 14.93 4.35 62.92
N THR A 12 13.82 4.48 63.64
CA THR A 12 13.22 3.35 64.35
C THR A 12 12.78 2.25 63.36
N PRO A 13 12.72 0.97 63.77
CA PRO A 13 12.32 -0.14 62.90
C PRO A 13 10.98 0.09 62.18
N SER A 14 9.98 0.66 62.86
CA SER A 14 8.67 0.99 62.26
C SER A 14 8.78 2.06 61.17
N ALA A 15 9.61 3.09 61.37
CA ALA A 15 9.88 4.12 60.37
C ALA A 15 10.58 3.56 59.14
N LEU A 16 11.50 2.59 59.32
CA LEU A 16 12.12 1.84 58.22
C LEU A 16 11.09 1.02 57.45
N THR A 17 10.26 0.23 58.12
CA THR A 17 9.20 -0.56 57.48
C THR A 17 8.21 0.32 56.71
N ALA A 18 7.80 1.46 57.28
CA ALA A 18 6.90 2.40 56.60
C ALA A 18 7.54 3.01 55.34
N ARG A 19 8.84 3.37 55.39
CA ARG A 19 9.58 3.83 54.21
C ARG A 19 9.71 2.74 53.15
N LEU A 20 10.03 1.51 53.56
CA LEU A 20 10.13 0.36 52.65
C LEU A 20 8.78 0.10 51.97
N ARG A 21 7.68 0.07 52.71
CA ARG A 21 6.33 -0.10 52.12
C ARG A 21 6.02 0.99 51.11
N ARG A 22 6.34 2.26 51.42
CA ARG A 22 6.16 3.38 50.47
C ARG A 22 7.00 3.19 49.21
N LEU A 23 8.24 2.73 49.31
CA LEU A 23 9.09 2.44 48.16
C LEU A 23 8.54 1.28 47.33
N VAL A 24 8.11 0.19 47.97
CA VAL A 24 7.48 -0.97 47.30
C VAL A 24 6.23 -0.53 46.56
N THR A 25 5.33 0.22 47.20
CA THR A 25 4.11 0.72 46.57
C THR A 25 4.42 1.70 45.43
N ALA A 26 5.40 2.60 45.61
CA ALA A 26 5.82 3.51 44.55
C ALA A 26 6.33 2.73 43.32
N TYR A 27 7.20 1.74 43.54
CA TYR A 27 7.73 0.88 42.49
C TYR A 27 6.64 0.07 41.78
N GLN A 28 5.74 -0.56 42.54
CA GLN A 28 4.61 -1.32 41.99
C GLN A 28 3.69 -0.43 41.16
N ARG A 29 3.42 0.81 41.62
CA ARG A 29 2.63 1.79 40.88
C ARG A 29 3.30 2.17 39.56
N THR A 30 4.59 2.50 39.59
CA THR A 30 5.34 2.86 38.37
C THR A 30 5.40 1.69 37.40
N TYR A 31 5.64 0.48 37.89
CA TYR A 31 5.68 -0.72 37.05
C TYR A 31 4.35 -0.98 36.36
N LYS A 32 3.23 -0.91 37.10
CA LYS A 32 1.88 -1.07 36.52
C LYS A 32 1.55 0.04 35.51
N GLN A 33 1.96 1.28 35.77
CA GLN A 33 1.78 2.38 34.81
C GLN A 33 2.57 2.15 33.53
N GLU A 34 3.82 1.70 33.61
CA GLU A 34 4.63 1.37 32.42
C GLU A 34 4.03 0.22 31.62
N GLN A 35 3.54 -0.83 32.28
CA GLN A 35 2.81 -1.91 31.60
C GLN A 35 1.57 -1.39 30.84
N GLN A 36 0.78 -0.53 31.46
CA GLN A 36 -0.40 0.08 30.82
C GLN A 36 -0.03 0.96 29.63
N LYS A 37 1.09 1.70 29.70
CA LYS A 37 1.58 2.50 28.57
C LYS A 37 2.01 1.62 27.39
N VAL A 38 2.73 0.52 27.66
CA VAL A 38 3.16 -0.43 26.63
C VAL A 38 1.94 -1.06 25.96
N GLU A 39 0.95 -1.52 26.73
CA GLU A 39 -0.28 -2.11 26.19
C GLU A 39 -1.09 -1.10 25.36
N ALA A 40 -1.22 0.15 25.84
CA ALA A 40 -1.89 1.21 25.09
C ALA A 40 -1.16 1.54 23.78
N ALA A 41 0.17 1.57 23.80
CA ALA A 41 1.00 1.78 22.61
C ALA A 41 0.84 0.63 21.61
N GLU A 42 0.87 -0.63 22.07
CA GLU A 42 0.66 -1.81 21.21
C GLU A 42 -0.74 -1.80 20.59
N LYS A 43 -1.78 -1.45 21.36
CA LYS A 43 -3.15 -1.34 20.85
C LYS A 43 -3.28 -0.24 19.80
N GLY A 44 -2.61 0.89 20.01
CA GLY A 44 -2.52 1.98 19.04
C GLY A 44 -1.84 1.54 17.74
N ASP A 45 -0.68 0.90 17.84
CA ASP A 45 0.07 0.38 16.70
C ASP A 45 -0.73 -0.70 15.94
N ARG A 46 -1.38 -1.62 16.65
CA ARG A 46 -2.25 -2.63 16.04
C ARG A 46 -3.40 -2.01 15.25
N ARG A 47 -4.02 -0.93 15.77
CA ARG A 47 -5.06 -0.19 15.05
C ARG A 47 -4.50 0.46 13.78
N ARG A 48 -3.33 1.11 13.88
CA ARG A 48 -2.64 1.73 12.74
C ARG A 48 -2.34 0.70 11.65
N ARG A 49 -1.73 -0.44 11.99
CA ARG A 49 -1.42 -1.52 11.04
C ARG A 49 -2.66 -2.05 10.32
N ARG A 50 -3.79 -2.20 11.04
CA ARG A 50 -5.07 -2.62 10.44
C ARG A 50 -5.59 -1.59 9.43
N CYS A 51 -5.54 -0.30 9.77
CA CYS A 51 -5.95 0.77 8.85
C CYS A 51 -5.08 0.79 7.59
N GLU A 52 -3.76 0.67 7.73
CA GLU A 52 -2.82 0.62 6.60
C GLU A 52 -3.04 -0.61 5.72
N ALA A 53 -3.25 -1.79 6.32
CA ALA A 53 -3.57 -3.00 5.57
C ALA A 53 -4.89 -2.85 4.78
N ALA A 54 -5.93 -2.27 5.40
CA ALA A 54 -7.21 -2.03 4.72
C ALA A 54 -7.06 -1.05 3.54
N PHE A 55 -6.24 0.00 3.69
CA PHE A 55 -5.95 0.93 2.60
C PHE A 55 -5.21 0.23 1.45
N LYS A 56 -4.16 -0.54 1.75
CA LYS A 56 -3.41 -1.31 0.75
C LYS A 56 -4.31 -2.28 -0.03
N LEU A 57 -5.20 -3.01 0.66
CA LEU A 57 -6.15 -3.91 0.00
C LEU A 57 -7.10 -3.17 -0.95
N LYS A 58 -7.59 -1.99 -0.56
CA LYS A 58 -8.44 -1.15 -1.43
C LYS A 58 -7.69 -0.67 -2.67
N GLU A 59 -6.43 -0.28 -2.53
CA GLU A 59 -5.59 0.14 -3.66
C GLU A 59 -5.30 -1.03 -4.62
N ILE A 60 -5.02 -2.22 -4.09
CA ILE A 60 -4.85 -3.44 -4.90
C ILE A 60 -6.14 -3.73 -5.69
N ALA A 61 -7.29 -3.76 -5.02
CA ALA A 61 -8.58 -4.02 -5.68
C ALA A 61 -8.92 -2.98 -6.76
N ARG A 62 -8.58 -1.70 -6.54
CA ARG A 62 -8.73 -0.63 -7.55
C ARG A 62 -7.82 -0.87 -8.75
N ARG A 63 -6.57 -1.26 -8.52
CA ARG A 63 -5.61 -1.56 -9.59
C ARG A 63 -6.05 -2.77 -10.42
N GLU A 64 -6.47 -3.85 -9.76
CA GLU A 64 -6.98 -5.05 -10.43
C GLU A 64 -8.22 -4.73 -11.28
N LYS A 65 -9.17 -3.96 -10.73
CA LYS A 65 -10.36 -3.53 -11.48
C LYS A 65 -10.02 -2.69 -12.71
N ARG A 66 -8.97 -1.86 -12.66
CA ARG A 66 -8.50 -1.09 -13.83
C ARG A 66 -7.79 -1.97 -14.86
N GLN A 67 -7.08 -3.02 -14.44
CA GLN A 67 -6.37 -3.93 -15.34
C GLN A 67 -7.32 -4.90 -16.06
N LYS A 68 -8.40 -5.33 -15.40
CA LYS A 68 -9.40 -6.22 -16.01
C LYS A 68 -10.11 -5.52 -17.17
N TRP A 69 -10.15 -6.16 -18.33
CA TRP A 69 -10.95 -5.74 -19.46
C TRP A 69 -12.42 -6.09 -19.22
N THR A 70 -13.31 -5.11 -19.32
CA THR A 70 -14.75 -5.36 -19.31
C THR A 70 -15.24 -5.63 -20.72
N SER A 71 -16.32 -6.39 -20.88
CA SER A 71 -16.90 -6.67 -22.21
C SER A 71 -17.16 -5.41 -23.04
N ARG A 72 -17.55 -4.29 -22.39
CA ARG A 72 -17.71 -3.00 -23.07
C ARG A 72 -16.38 -2.42 -23.56
N GLU A 73 -15.34 -2.44 -22.72
CA GLU A 73 -14.00 -1.97 -23.09
C GLU A 73 -13.41 -2.81 -24.24
N GLU A 74 -13.62 -4.12 -24.23
CA GLU A 74 -13.19 -5.01 -25.32
C GLU A 74 -13.92 -4.69 -26.63
N SER A 75 -15.25 -4.54 -26.57
CA SER A 75 -16.06 -4.18 -27.73
C SER A 75 -15.66 -2.81 -28.31
N ASP A 76 -15.46 -1.81 -27.46
CA ASP A 76 -15.00 -0.48 -27.89
C ASP A 76 -13.58 -0.52 -28.47
N PHE A 77 -12.67 -1.30 -27.87
CA PHE A 77 -11.34 -1.53 -28.41
C PHE A 77 -11.42 -2.13 -29.82
N TYR A 78 -12.14 -3.24 -29.99
CA TYR A 78 -12.27 -3.92 -31.29
C TYR A 78 -12.90 -3.03 -32.35
N ARG A 79 -13.97 -2.30 -32.01
CA ARG A 79 -14.60 -1.36 -32.93
C ARG A 79 -13.63 -0.29 -33.41
N VAL A 80 -12.91 0.35 -32.49
CA VAL A 80 -12.01 1.46 -32.81
C VAL A 80 -10.76 0.97 -33.54
N VAL A 81 -10.14 -0.13 -33.10
CA VAL A 81 -8.94 -0.68 -33.74
C VAL A 81 -9.23 -1.17 -35.16
N SER A 82 -10.39 -1.78 -35.40
CA SER A 82 -10.76 -2.24 -36.75
C SER A 82 -11.17 -1.10 -37.68
N THR A 83 -11.68 0.02 -37.14
CA THR A 83 -12.13 1.16 -37.95
C THR A 83 -11.02 2.16 -38.24
N PHE A 84 -10.19 2.46 -37.23
CA PHE A 84 -9.21 3.55 -37.27
C PHE A 84 -7.77 3.07 -37.14
N GLY A 85 -7.54 1.83 -36.70
CA GLY A 85 -6.20 1.35 -36.36
C GLY A 85 -5.62 2.03 -35.11
N VAL A 86 -4.30 1.92 -34.95
CA VAL A 86 -3.51 2.59 -33.90
C VAL A 86 -2.37 3.33 -34.58
N GLU A 87 -2.19 4.61 -34.25
CA GLU A 87 -1.09 5.42 -34.76
C GLU A 87 0.24 4.87 -34.24
N PHE A 88 1.21 4.65 -35.13
CA PHE A 88 2.54 4.14 -34.78
C PHE A 88 3.60 5.16 -35.21
N ASP A 89 4.49 5.51 -34.29
CA ASP A 89 5.63 6.38 -34.54
C ASP A 89 6.86 5.55 -34.93
N PRO A 90 7.31 5.59 -36.20
CA PRO A 90 8.46 4.83 -36.66
C PRO A 90 9.80 5.30 -36.08
N GLN A 91 9.91 6.57 -35.68
CA GLN A 91 11.15 7.13 -35.15
C GLN A 91 11.40 6.64 -33.73
N ASN A 92 10.35 6.66 -32.91
CA ASN A 92 10.42 6.22 -31.52
C ASN A 92 10.11 4.72 -31.37
N ARG A 93 9.60 4.06 -32.42
CA ARG A 93 9.10 2.67 -32.41
C ARG A 93 8.02 2.43 -31.35
N LEU A 94 7.13 3.40 -31.16
CA LEU A 94 6.09 3.36 -30.14
C LEU A 94 4.69 3.61 -30.72
N TYR A 95 3.69 2.93 -30.16
CA TYR A 95 2.29 3.20 -30.44
C TYR A 95 1.81 4.45 -29.72
N GLN A 96 1.12 5.35 -30.43
CA GLN A 96 0.53 6.55 -29.89
C GLN A 96 -0.92 6.29 -29.45
N TRP A 97 -1.13 6.06 -28.15
CA TRP A 97 -2.45 5.72 -27.64
C TRP A 97 -3.33 6.92 -27.28
N GLY A 98 -2.80 8.15 -27.29
CA GLY A 98 -3.55 9.35 -26.86
C GLY A 98 -4.88 9.51 -27.57
N ARG A 99 -4.83 9.57 -28.91
CA ARG A 99 -6.04 9.70 -29.76
C ARG A 99 -6.91 8.45 -29.70
N PHE A 100 -6.30 7.26 -29.75
CA PHE A 100 -7.01 5.99 -29.68
C PHE A 100 -7.87 5.88 -28.40
N ARG A 101 -7.28 6.21 -27.23
CA ARG A 101 -7.97 6.19 -25.94
C ARG A 101 -9.19 7.11 -25.92
N ALA A 102 -9.07 8.32 -26.46
CA ALA A 102 -10.16 9.29 -26.47
C ALA A 102 -11.36 8.78 -27.30
N ILE A 103 -11.10 8.11 -28.42
CA ILE A 103 -12.15 7.57 -29.30
C ILE A 103 -12.77 6.29 -28.71
N ALA A 104 -11.94 5.41 -28.12
CA ALA A 104 -12.36 4.14 -27.54
C ALA A 104 -12.90 4.27 -26.09
N ARG A 105 -12.80 5.45 -25.47
CA ARG A 105 -13.16 5.69 -24.05
C ARG A 105 -12.37 4.80 -23.08
N LEU A 106 -11.06 4.70 -23.32
CA LEU A 106 -10.11 3.86 -22.58
C LEU A 106 -9.07 4.68 -21.80
N GLU A 107 -9.45 5.85 -21.27
CA GLU A 107 -8.55 6.78 -20.57
C GLU A 107 -7.92 6.16 -19.31
N ARG A 108 -8.54 5.10 -18.78
CA ARG A 108 -8.05 4.38 -17.60
C ARG A 108 -7.04 3.28 -17.93
N LYS A 109 -6.81 2.94 -19.20
CA LYS A 109 -5.85 1.91 -19.63
C LYS A 109 -4.50 2.56 -19.96
N SER A 110 -3.42 2.06 -19.36
CA SER A 110 -2.07 2.57 -19.62
C SER A 110 -1.55 2.09 -20.97
N ASP A 111 -0.52 2.77 -21.51
CA ASP A 111 0.04 2.49 -22.84
C ASP A 111 0.52 1.04 -22.92
N GLU A 112 1.10 0.53 -21.82
CA GLU A 112 1.59 -0.84 -21.73
C GLU A 112 0.45 -1.85 -21.83
N THR A 113 -0.67 -1.59 -21.13
CA THR A 113 -1.84 -2.49 -21.17
C THR A 113 -2.52 -2.50 -22.53
N LEU A 114 -2.57 -1.34 -23.22
CA LEU A 114 -3.13 -1.23 -24.56
C LEU A 114 -2.23 -1.91 -25.58
N THR A 115 -0.92 -1.70 -25.50
CA THR A 115 0.07 -2.36 -26.36
C THR A 115 -0.01 -3.87 -26.25
N LYS A 116 -0.04 -4.40 -25.02
CA LYS A 116 -0.18 -5.84 -24.79
C LYS A 116 -1.48 -6.38 -25.37
N TYR A 117 -2.58 -5.66 -25.20
CA TYR A 117 -3.89 -6.08 -25.72
C TYR A 117 -3.92 -6.05 -27.26
N PHE A 118 -3.31 -5.03 -27.87
CA PHE A 118 -3.16 -4.92 -29.31
C PHE A 118 -2.29 -6.02 -29.90
N GLN A 119 -1.19 -6.38 -29.25
CA GLN A 119 -0.36 -7.52 -29.67
C GLN A 119 -1.15 -8.83 -29.65
N MET A 120 -1.95 -9.07 -28.61
CA MET A 120 -2.85 -10.24 -28.56
C MET A 120 -3.89 -10.22 -29.68
N PHE A 121 -4.46 -9.05 -29.98
CA PHE A 121 -5.37 -8.87 -31.11
C PHE A 121 -4.69 -9.16 -32.46
N MET A 122 -3.50 -8.61 -32.70
CA MET A 122 -2.73 -8.85 -33.92
C MET A 122 -2.35 -10.33 -34.08
N ALA A 123 -1.96 -11.00 -33.00
CA ALA A 123 -1.70 -12.44 -32.99
C ALA A 123 -2.97 -13.25 -33.31
N MET A 124 -4.13 -12.85 -32.78
CA MET A 124 -5.43 -13.44 -33.12
C MET A 124 -5.73 -13.28 -34.61
N CYS A 125 -5.62 -12.07 -35.16
CA CYS A 125 -5.85 -11.79 -36.58
C CYS A 125 -4.92 -12.62 -37.47
N ARG A 126 -3.61 -12.66 -37.15
CA ARG A 126 -2.63 -13.48 -37.89
C ARG A 126 -3.02 -14.95 -37.90
N ARG A 127 -3.40 -15.50 -36.75
CA ARG A 127 -3.84 -16.89 -36.62
C ARG A 127 -5.06 -17.19 -37.48
N VAL A 128 -6.06 -16.31 -37.48
CA VAL A 128 -7.27 -16.45 -38.32
C VAL A 128 -6.91 -16.40 -39.81
N CYS A 129 -5.93 -15.59 -40.18
CA CYS A 129 -5.44 -15.50 -41.56
C CYS A 129 -4.39 -16.57 -41.93
N GLY A 130 -4.05 -17.51 -41.04
CA GLY A 130 -3.04 -18.54 -41.29
C GLY A 130 -1.60 -18.03 -41.43
N LEU A 131 -1.32 -16.81 -40.95
CA LEU A 131 0.01 -16.21 -41.01
C LEU A 131 0.88 -16.71 -39.83
N PRO A 132 2.20 -16.88 -40.04
CA PRO A 132 3.12 -17.21 -38.96
C PRO A 132 3.09 -16.10 -37.89
N LEU A 133 3.21 -16.52 -36.63
CA LEU A 133 3.44 -15.60 -35.51
C LEU A 133 4.86 -15.06 -35.67
N GLU A 134 5.04 -13.74 -35.65
CA GLU A 134 6.38 -13.16 -35.54
C GLU A 134 6.94 -13.61 -34.19
N GLU A 135 7.92 -14.51 -34.20
CA GLU A 135 8.73 -14.80 -33.03
C GLU A 135 9.52 -13.53 -32.71
N GLY A 136 9.14 -12.85 -31.64
CA GLY A 136 9.67 -11.53 -31.29
C GLY A 136 11.16 -11.55 -30.96
N GLU A 137 11.84 -10.51 -31.41
CA GLU A 137 13.04 -9.93 -30.78
C GLU A 137 12.74 -9.40 -29.37
#